data_AF-A0A9N9DSL3-F1
#
_entry.id   AF-A0A9N9DSL3-F1
#
_cell.length_a   1.000
_cell.length_b   1.000
_cell.length_c   1.000
_cell.angle_alpha   90.00
_cell.angle_beta   90.00
_cell.angle_gamma   90.00
#
_symmetry.space_group_name_H-M   'P 1'
#
loop_
_entity.id
_entity.type
_entity.pdbx_description
1 polymer ?
#
loop_
_entity_poly.entity_id
_entity_poly.type
_entity_poly.pdbx_seq_one_letter_code
_entity_poly.pdbx_strand_id
1 'polypeptide(L)'
;MSSDMFDKFKTTLQDGKTQITKVVSDVNAEITKTAQNNNINSPLPAEFSSEVAKAANILNGFTDPEKSEGGLEQVIPKEVFDKAMGLAVFTVVKAGFVWSGRVGSGLVVSKLDDGSWSRPSCISIGGVGFGPQFGADVTDFVIILNTKEAVKAFSHGENVTLGGSLSITAGPLGFGGEVAGSVYDGAALFSYSKSKGLFAGTIIFERKDANHKFYEKDISAEELLTTKAVMYPPATHVLYEAIRKAEERQPKN
;
A
#
# COMPACT_ATOMS: atom_id res chain seq x y z
N MET A 1 1.11 -32.86 -34.23
CA MET A 1 0.63 -32.46 -32.89
C MET A 1 -0.84 -32.13 -33.02
N SER A 2 -1.72 -32.87 -32.34
CA SER A 2 -3.18 -32.83 -32.53
C SER A 2 -3.82 -31.59 -31.90
N SER A 3 -4.91 -31.09 -32.50
CA SER A 3 -5.77 -30.01 -31.99
C SER A 3 -6.24 -30.25 -30.55
N ASP A 4 -6.36 -31.51 -30.14
CA ASP A 4 -6.77 -31.94 -28.80
C ASP A 4 -5.86 -31.45 -27.66
N MET A 5 -4.57 -31.24 -27.91
CA MET A 5 -3.63 -30.80 -26.87
C MET A 5 -3.79 -29.30 -26.58
N PHE A 6 -4.13 -28.51 -27.61
CA PHE A 6 -4.35 -27.07 -27.48
C PHE A 6 -5.72 -26.76 -26.87
N ASP A 7 -6.73 -27.56 -27.20
CA ASP A 7 -8.05 -27.45 -26.57
C ASP A 7 -8.01 -27.87 -25.11
N LYS A 8 -7.32 -28.95 -24.74
CA LYS A 8 -7.08 -29.30 -23.33
C LYS A 8 -6.34 -28.21 -22.56
N PHE A 9 -5.38 -27.53 -23.17
CA PHE A 9 -4.68 -26.40 -22.54
C PHE A 9 -5.62 -25.20 -22.33
N LYS A 10 -6.45 -24.85 -23.32
CA LYS A 10 -7.47 -23.79 -23.18
C LYS A 10 -8.54 -24.14 -22.14
N THR A 11 -9.00 -25.39 -22.10
CA THR A 11 -9.95 -25.87 -21.09
C THR A 11 -9.32 -25.86 -19.70
N THR A 12 -8.04 -26.24 -19.56
CA THR A 12 -7.31 -26.14 -18.27
C THR A 12 -7.12 -24.68 -17.83
N LEU A 13 -6.93 -23.74 -18.76
CA LEU A 13 -6.89 -22.31 -18.46
C LEU A 13 -8.28 -21.72 -18.12
N GLN A 14 -9.36 -22.25 -18.69
CA GLN A 14 -10.73 -21.84 -18.33
C GLN A 14 -11.20 -22.46 -17.01
N ASP A 15 -10.88 -23.73 -16.75
CA ASP A 15 -11.14 -24.39 -15.47
C ASP A 15 -10.25 -23.82 -14.35
N GLY A 16 -9.03 -23.39 -14.70
CA GLY A 16 -8.16 -22.61 -13.82
C GLY A 16 -8.76 -21.25 -13.44
N LYS A 17 -9.44 -20.57 -14.37
CA LYS A 17 -10.18 -19.33 -14.05
C LYS A 17 -11.33 -19.60 -13.08
N THR A 18 -12.01 -20.73 -13.19
CA THR A 18 -13.10 -21.12 -12.27
C THR A 18 -12.57 -21.47 -10.88
N GLN A 19 -11.43 -22.17 -10.79
CA GLN A 19 -10.76 -22.49 -9.52
C GLN A 19 -10.16 -21.24 -8.85
N ILE A 20 -9.59 -20.32 -9.62
CA ILE A 20 -9.14 -19.00 -9.13
C ILE A 20 -10.34 -18.18 -8.66
N THR A 21 -11.46 -18.20 -9.38
CA THR A 21 -12.69 -17.50 -8.97
C THR A 21 -13.28 -18.11 -7.69
N LYS A 22 -13.13 -19.42 -7.49
CA LYS A 22 -13.58 -20.13 -6.29
C LYS A 22 -12.69 -19.86 -5.07
N VAL A 23 -11.37 -19.86 -5.27
CA VAL A 23 -10.42 -19.40 -4.25
C VAL A 23 -10.65 -17.93 -3.93
N VAL A 24 -10.90 -17.08 -4.93
CA VAL A 24 -11.27 -15.66 -4.72
C VAL A 24 -12.63 -15.52 -4.03
N SER A 25 -13.62 -16.38 -4.30
CA SER A 25 -14.93 -16.33 -3.65
C SER A 25 -14.89 -16.84 -2.21
N ASP A 26 -14.11 -17.89 -1.95
CA ASP A 26 -13.93 -18.47 -0.62
C ASP A 26 -13.06 -17.56 0.25
N VAL A 27 -12.01 -16.95 -0.33
CA VAL A 27 -11.25 -15.86 0.26
C VAL A 27 -12.13 -14.63 0.46
N ASN A 28 -13.02 -14.27 -0.47
CA ASN A 28 -13.98 -13.18 -0.25
C ASN A 28 -14.99 -13.49 0.85
N ALA A 29 -15.45 -14.73 0.99
CA ALA A 29 -16.38 -15.14 2.03
C ALA A 29 -15.70 -15.17 3.42
N GLU A 30 -14.43 -15.60 3.51
CA GLU A 30 -13.63 -15.51 4.74
C GLU A 30 -13.16 -14.09 5.06
N ILE A 31 -12.83 -13.26 4.06
CA ILE A 31 -12.50 -11.84 4.20
C ILE A 31 -13.74 -11.06 4.63
N THR A 32 -14.93 -11.36 4.08
CA THR A 32 -16.19 -10.71 4.49
C THR A 32 -16.55 -11.07 5.93
N LYS A 33 -16.32 -12.32 6.35
CA LYS A 33 -16.53 -12.74 7.75
C LYS A 33 -15.53 -12.11 8.72
N THR A 34 -14.27 -11.94 8.30
CA THR A 34 -13.24 -11.31 9.12
C THR A 34 -13.40 -9.78 9.17
N ALA A 35 -13.82 -9.14 8.07
CA ALA A 35 -14.07 -7.70 7.96
C ALA A 35 -15.32 -7.21 8.70
N GLN A 36 -16.25 -8.10 9.07
CA GLN A 36 -17.46 -7.72 9.81
C GLN A 36 -17.22 -7.54 11.31
N ASN A 37 -16.14 -8.07 11.88
CA ASN A 37 -15.94 -8.05 13.34
C ASN A 37 -14.92 -7.03 13.84
N ASN A 38 -14.12 -6.44 12.97
CA ASN A 38 -13.20 -5.34 13.29
C ASN A 38 -13.13 -4.40 12.08
N ASN A 39 -12.85 -3.12 12.29
CA ASN A 39 -12.80 -2.05 11.28
C ASN A 39 -11.68 -2.25 10.22
N ILE A 40 -11.74 -3.35 9.46
CA ILE A 40 -10.68 -3.86 8.57
C ILE A 40 -10.94 -3.39 7.15
N ASN A 41 -9.96 -2.72 6.55
CA ASN A 41 -10.01 -2.23 5.18
C ASN A 41 -9.93 -3.38 4.16
N SER A 42 -10.57 -3.22 2.99
CA SER A 42 -10.55 -4.25 1.94
C SER A 42 -9.18 -4.32 1.24
N PRO A 43 -8.52 -5.49 1.19
CA PRO A 43 -7.27 -5.68 0.46
C PRO A 43 -7.48 -5.73 -1.06
N LEU A 44 -8.73 -5.93 -1.52
CA LEU A 44 -9.03 -6.07 -2.94
C LEU A 44 -8.92 -4.74 -3.69
N PRO A 45 -8.36 -4.75 -4.91
CA PRO A 45 -8.31 -3.55 -5.74
C PRO A 45 -9.73 -3.04 -6.04
N ALA A 46 -10.03 -1.82 -5.58
CA ALA A 46 -11.32 -1.17 -5.80
C ALA A 46 -11.23 -0.09 -6.90
N GLU A 47 -12.34 0.59 -7.14
CA GLU A 47 -12.36 1.84 -7.92
C GLU A 47 -11.52 2.92 -7.24
N PHE A 48 -10.98 3.84 -8.03
CA PHE A 48 -10.08 4.89 -7.54
C PHE A 48 -10.60 5.65 -6.31
N SER A 49 -11.86 6.10 -6.34
CA SER A 49 -12.46 6.84 -5.22
C SER A 49 -12.52 6.02 -3.92
N SER A 50 -12.73 4.71 -4.01
CA SER A 50 -12.72 3.81 -2.87
C SER A 50 -11.32 3.60 -2.32
N GLU A 51 -10.32 3.51 -3.20
CA GLU A 51 -8.90 3.47 -2.80
C GLU A 51 -8.48 4.76 -2.09
N VAL A 52 -8.94 5.92 -2.56
CA VAL A 52 -8.71 7.21 -1.89
C VAL A 52 -9.33 7.23 -0.49
N ALA A 53 -10.60 6.83 -0.36
CA ALA A 53 -11.27 6.80 0.94
C ALA A 53 -10.59 5.82 1.91
N LYS A 54 -10.19 4.64 1.41
CA LYS A 54 -9.45 3.63 2.16
C LYS A 54 -8.12 4.19 2.67
N ALA A 55 -7.33 4.81 1.80
CA ALA A 55 -6.05 5.40 2.18
C ALA A 55 -6.20 6.54 3.18
N ALA A 56 -7.22 7.40 3.03
CA ALA A 56 -7.52 8.44 4.01
C ALA A 56 -7.84 7.83 5.38
N ASN A 57 -8.65 6.76 5.43
CA ASN A 57 -8.98 6.06 6.67
C ASN A 57 -7.73 5.46 7.34
N ILE A 58 -6.91 4.75 6.55
CA ILE A 58 -5.65 4.16 7.00
C ILE A 58 -4.74 5.25 7.56
N LEU A 59 -4.48 6.31 6.79
CA LEU A 59 -3.59 7.39 7.20
C LEU A 59 -4.04 8.01 8.53
N ASN A 60 -5.33 8.31 8.67
CA ASN A 60 -5.89 8.81 9.93
C ASN A 60 -5.61 7.84 11.09
N GLY A 61 -5.76 6.53 10.90
CA GLY A 61 -5.43 5.53 11.92
C GLY A 61 -3.96 5.50 12.34
N PHE A 62 -3.04 5.97 11.49
CA PHE A 62 -1.61 6.07 11.78
C PHE A 62 -1.16 7.47 12.23
N THR A 63 -1.99 8.49 12.14
CA THR A 63 -1.61 9.88 12.47
C THR A 63 -2.43 10.49 13.61
N ASP A 64 -3.62 9.93 13.87
CA ASP A 64 -4.55 10.36 14.90
C ASP A 64 -4.47 9.41 16.11
N PRO A 65 -3.89 9.85 17.24
CA PRO A 65 -3.77 9.03 18.45
C PRO A 65 -5.09 8.49 18.98
N GLU A 66 -6.21 9.20 18.77
CA GLU A 66 -7.53 8.77 19.25
C GLU A 66 -8.10 7.62 18.39
N LYS A 67 -7.60 7.46 17.16
CA LYS A 67 -8.01 6.40 16.22
C LYS A 67 -7.00 5.25 16.15
N SER A 68 -5.87 5.35 16.85
CA SER A 68 -4.86 4.30 16.89
C SER A 68 -5.26 3.21 17.89
N GLU A 69 -5.63 2.04 17.38
CA GLU A 69 -6.06 0.88 18.19
C GLU A 69 -4.88 0.20 18.92
N GLY A 70 -3.65 0.41 18.47
CA GLY A 70 -2.43 -0.24 19.00
C GLY A 70 -1.55 0.67 19.86
N GLY A 71 -2.05 1.81 20.33
CA GLY A 71 -1.33 2.75 21.17
C GLY A 71 -0.49 3.79 20.42
N LEU A 72 0.21 4.65 21.16
CA LEU A 72 0.99 5.77 20.61
C LEU A 72 2.20 5.29 19.79
N GLU A 73 2.70 4.08 20.04
CA GLU A 73 3.87 3.51 19.35
C GLU A 73 3.60 3.21 17.87
N GLN A 74 2.34 3.07 17.47
CA GLN A 74 1.93 2.88 16.08
C GLN A 74 1.65 4.20 15.35
N VAL A 75 1.59 5.32 16.09
CA VAL A 75 1.37 6.64 15.51
C VAL A 75 2.68 7.11 14.88
N ILE A 76 2.63 7.49 13.61
CA ILE A 76 3.77 8.07 12.90
C ILE A 76 4.20 9.34 13.65
N PRO A 77 5.47 9.52 14.04
CA PRO A 77 5.92 10.76 14.67
C PRO A 77 5.77 11.97 13.72
N LYS A 78 5.47 13.15 14.27
CA LYS A 78 5.29 14.37 13.45
C LYS A 78 6.51 14.68 12.61
N GLU A 79 7.69 14.58 13.21
CA GLU A 79 8.98 14.86 12.56
C GLU A 79 9.26 13.95 11.35
N VAL A 80 8.78 12.70 11.39
CA VAL A 80 8.91 11.78 10.26
C VAL A 80 7.94 12.18 9.15
N PHE A 81 6.71 12.54 9.50
CA PHE A 81 5.69 12.96 8.54
C PHE A 81 6.03 14.29 7.87
N ASP A 82 6.58 15.27 8.61
CA ASP A 82 6.95 16.59 8.08
C ASP A 82 8.06 16.51 7.03
N LYS A 83 8.94 15.51 7.14
CA LYS A 83 10.03 15.24 6.19
C LYS A 83 9.60 14.38 4.99
N ALA A 84 8.33 13.97 4.93
CA ALA A 84 7.82 13.14 3.86
C ALA A 84 7.90 13.86 2.51
N MET A 85 8.60 13.24 1.55
CA MET A 85 8.55 13.58 0.13
C MET A 85 7.49 12.76 -0.62
N GLY A 86 6.93 11.72 0.01
CA GLY A 86 5.82 10.96 -0.52
C GLY A 86 5.23 9.99 0.48
N LEU A 87 4.04 9.47 0.15
CA LEU A 87 3.27 8.53 0.96
C LEU A 87 2.79 7.40 0.06
N ALA A 88 3.05 6.16 0.45
CA ALA A 88 2.36 5.00 -0.11
C ALA A 88 1.49 4.36 0.99
N VAL A 89 0.19 4.28 0.74
CA VAL A 89 -0.80 3.82 1.71
C VAL A 89 -1.59 2.68 1.09
N PHE A 90 -1.58 1.51 1.72
CA PHE A 90 -2.18 0.31 1.14
C PHE A 90 -2.57 -0.73 2.17
N THR A 91 -3.47 -1.62 1.77
CA THR A 91 -3.88 -2.80 2.55
C THR A 91 -3.40 -4.05 1.84
N VAL A 92 -2.83 -4.99 2.58
CA VAL A 92 -2.37 -6.29 2.07
C VAL A 92 -3.03 -7.41 2.86
N VAL A 93 -3.53 -8.42 2.15
CA VAL A 93 -3.80 -9.74 2.73
C VAL A 93 -2.59 -10.63 2.51
N LYS A 94 -2.14 -11.27 3.58
CA LYS A 94 -1.13 -12.32 3.59
C LYS A 94 -1.82 -13.62 3.95
N ALA A 95 -1.61 -14.67 3.19
CA ALA A 95 -2.10 -16.00 3.53
C ALA A 95 -1.00 -17.02 3.32
N GLY A 96 -0.78 -17.89 4.30
CA GLY A 96 0.28 -18.87 4.20
C GLY A 96 0.43 -19.80 5.38
N PHE A 97 1.20 -20.86 5.13
CA PHE A 97 1.77 -21.74 6.13
C PHE A 97 3.30 -21.58 6.05
N VAL A 98 4.01 -22.57 5.49
CA VAL A 98 5.45 -22.52 5.21
C VAL A 98 5.79 -21.51 4.10
N TRP A 99 4.93 -21.44 3.09
CA TRP A 99 4.97 -20.44 2.02
C TRP A 99 3.80 -19.49 2.20
N SER A 100 4.03 -18.22 1.89
CA SER A 100 3.04 -17.15 2.02
C SER A 100 2.88 -16.39 0.70
N GLY A 101 1.64 -16.19 0.29
CA GLY A 101 1.26 -15.25 -0.75
C GLY A 101 0.80 -13.93 -0.14
N ARG A 102 1.06 -12.84 -0.85
CA ARG A 102 0.60 -11.49 -0.49
C ARG A 102 -0.09 -10.89 -1.70
N VAL A 103 -1.24 -10.30 -1.47
CA VAL A 103 -1.93 -9.49 -2.46
C VAL A 103 -2.56 -8.29 -1.77
N GLY A 104 -2.52 -7.13 -2.41
CA GLY A 104 -3.04 -5.91 -1.82
C GLY A 104 -3.22 -4.81 -2.84
N SER A 105 -3.76 -3.71 -2.37
CA SER A 105 -4.04 -2.53 -3.17
C SER A 105 -4.01 -1.27 -2.32
N GLY A 106 -3.69 -0.16 -2.96
CA GLY A 106 -3.69 1.14 -2.32
C GLY A 106 -3.35 2.25 -3.30
N LEU A 107 -2.72 3.30 -2.77
CA LEU A 107 -2.30 4.45 -3.54
C LEU A 107 -0.95 4.99 -3.10
N VAL A 108 -0.32 5.72 -4.00
CA VAL A 108 0.88 6.51 -3.75
C VAL A 108 0.62 7.96 -4.14
N VAL A 109 1.14 8.89 -3.35
CA VAL A 109 1.13 10.33 -3.62
C VAL A 109 2.48 10.91 -3.23
N SER A 110 2.94 11.96 -3.89
CA SER A 110 4.24 12.56 -3.62
C SER A 110 4.16 14.06 -3.44
N LYS A 111 5.17 14.65 -2.81
CA LYS A 111 5.31 16.08 -2.60
C LYS A 111 6.16 16.65 -3.73
N LEU A 112 5.64 17.69 -4.37
CA LEU A 112 6.27 18.37 -5.49
C LEU A 112 7.30 19.39 -4.98
N ASP A 113 8.13 19.90 -5.89
CA ASP A 113 9.18 20.87 -5.56
C ASP A 113 8.66 22.19 -4.96
N ASP A 114 7.40 22.53 -5.23
CA ASP A 114 6.72 23.69 -4.65
C ASP A 114 6.06 23.42 -3.28
N GLY A 115 6.23 22.20 -2.75
CA GLY A 115 5.65 21.74 -1.49
C GLY A 115 4.19 21.29 -1.58
N SER A 116 3.54 21.40 -2.74
CA SER A 116 2.19 20.87 -2.94
C SER A 116 2.21 19.36 -3.18
N TRP A 117 1.09 18.68 -2.91
CA TRP A 117 0.97 17.24 -3.16
C TRP A 117 0.61 16.96 -4.63
N SER A 118 1.17 15.91 -5.20
CA SER A 118 0.89 15.43 -6.55
C SER A 118 -0.50 14.79 -6.62
N ARG A 119 -0.91 14.36 -7.81
CA ARG A 119 -2.10 13.49 -7.93
C ARG A 119 -1.79 12.10 -7.36
N PRO A 120 -2.75 11.40 -6.72
CA PRO A 120 -2.51 10.05 -6.27
C PRO A 120 -2.58 9.07 -7.44
N SER A 121 -1.75 8.03 -7.38
CA SER A 121 -1.73 6.92 -8.34
C SER A 121 -2.13 5.64 -7.63
N CYS A 122 -3.05 4.87 -8.20
CA CYS A 122 -3.41 3.56 -7.67
C CYS A 122 -2.29 2.56 -7.88
N ILE A 123 -2.02 1.77 -6.84
CA ILE A 123 -1.02 0.70 -6.85
C ILE A 123 -1.63 -0.62 -6.42
N SER A 124 -1.03 -1.69 -6.91
CA SER A 124 -1.29 -3.06 -6.49
C SER A 124 -0.02 -3.63 -5.88
N ILE A 125 -0.22 -4.52 -4.93
CA ILE A 125 0.84 -5.19 -4.19
C ILE A 125 0.69 -6.68 -4.45
N GLY A 126 1.79 -7.32 -4.82
CA GLY A 126 1.87 -8.75 -5.01
C GLY A 126 3.19 -9.26 -4.47
N GLY A 127 3.20 -10.42 -3.82
CA GLY A 127 4.46 -10.95 -3.31
C GLY A 127 4.35 -12.38 -2.86
N VAL A 128 5.50 -13.01 -2.78
CA VAL A 128 5.65 -14.34 -2.19
C VAL A 128 6.75 -14.27 -1.15
N GLY A 129 6.60 -15.05 -0.08
CA GLY A 129 7.61 -15.09 0.97
C GLY A 129 7.58 -16.42 1.70
N PHE A 130 8.66 -16.69 2.42
CA PHE A 130 8.84 -17.88 3.24
C PHE A 130 8.96 -17.47 4.70
N GLY A 131 8.28 -18.18 5.61
CA GLY A 131 8.34 -17.88 7.03
C GLY A 131 7.32 -18.67 7.86
N PRO A 132 7.43 -18.65 9.19
CA PRO A 132 6.48 -19.31 10.09
C PRO A 132 5.19 -18.48 10.21
N GLN A 133 4.46 -18.33 9.11
CA GLN A 133 3.11 -17.75 9.12
C GLN A 133 2.11 -18.89 9.21
N PHE A 134 1.03 -18.72 9.97
CA PHE A 134 -0.07 -19.68 9.96
C PHE A 134 -1.38 -18.91 9.82
N GLY A 135 -2.12 -19.18 8.75
CA GLY A 135 -3.43 -18.57 8.49
C GLY A 135 -3.37 -17.37 7.56
N ALA A 136 -4.38 -16.50 7.66
CA ALA A 136 -4.52 -15.28 6.87
C ALA A 136 -4.52 -14.04 7.79
N ASP A 137 -3.81 -12.99 7.38
CA ASP A 137 -3.73 -11.71 8.07
C ASP A 137 -3.96 -10.58 7.08
N VAL A 138 -4.78 -9.60 7.46
CA VAL A 138 -4.97 -8.36 6.71
C VAL A 138 -4.27 -7.25 7.47
N THR A 139 -3.34 -6.56 6.80
CA THR A 139 -2.57 -5.49 7.41
C THR A 139 -2.65 -4.22 6.57
N ASP A 140 -2.86 -3.09 7.24
CA ASP A 140 -2.72 -1.76 6.66
C ASP A 140 -1.29 -1.22 6.83
N PHE A 141 -0.81 -0.52 5.78
CA PHE A 141 0.51 0.07 5.70
C PHE A 141 0.44 1.56 5.39
N VAL A 142 1.35 2.31 6.02
CA VAL A 142 1.77 3.64 5.58
C VAL A 142 3.29 3.62 5.42
N ILE A 143 3.76 3.80 4.18
CA ILE A 143 5.17 4.01 3.87
C ILE A 143 5.39 5.50 3.64
N ILE A 144 6.25 6.10 4.45
CA ILE A 144 6.77 7.46 4.26
C ILE A 144 8.00 7.38 3.38
N LEU A 145 8.01 8.11 2.27
CA LEU A 145 9.13 8.22 1.33
C LEU A 145 9.86 9.53 1.63
N ASN A 146 11.10 9.48 2.08
CA ASN A 146 11.85 10.67 2.52
C ASN A 146 12.84 11.21 1.48
N THR A 147 12.93 10.56 0.32
CA THR A 147 13.86 10.93 -0.75
C THR A 147 13.14 10.94 -2.09
N LYS A 148 13.61 11.78 -3.03
CA LYS A 148 13.06 11.81 -4.40
C LYS A 148 13.32 10.50 -5.12
N GLU A 149 14.41 9.82 -4.80
CA GLU A 149 14.77 8.50 -5.31
C GLU A 149 13.76 7.44 -4.85
N ALA A 150 13.32 7.49 -3.59
CA ALA A 150 12.27 6.61 -3.09
C ALA A 150 10.94 6.89 -3.79
N VAL A 151 10.55 8.15 -3.99
CA VAL A 151 9.36 8.50 -4.78
C VAL A 151 9.47 7.97 -6.21
N LYS A 152 10.62 8.20 -6.87
CA LYS A 152 10.89 7.76 -8.24
C LYS A 152 10.80 6.25 -8.39
N ALA A 153 11.29 5.48 -7.41
CA ALA A 153 11.15 4.04 -7.40
C ALA A 153 9.67 3.62 -7.47
N PHE A 154 8.81 4.20 -6.63
CA PHE A 154 7.35 3.94 -6.65
C PHE A 154 6.64 4.49 -7.90
N SER A 155 7.30 5.35 -8.66
CA SER A 155 6.75 6.05 -9.83
C SER A 155 7.01 5.34 -11.16
N HIS A 156 8.11 4.59 -11.29
CA HIS A 156 8.61 4.12 -12.59
C HIS A 156 7.75 3.06 -13.29
N GLY A 157 6.63 2.63 -12.71
CA GLY A 157 5.76 1.60 -13.28
C GLY A 157 6.42 0.21 -13.40
N GLU A 158 7.71 0.11 -13.09
CA GLU A 158 8.47 -1.12 -12.95
C GLU A 158 8.27 -1.69 -11.55
N ASN A 159 8.30 -3.02 -11.47
CA ASN A 159 8.09 -3.80 -10.26
C ASN A 159 9.03 -3.35 -9.12
N VAL A 160 8.55 -2.52 -8.19
CA VAL A 160 9.34 -2.11 -7.02
C VAL A 160 9.40 -3.27 -6.05
N THR A 161 10.58 -3.86 -5.89
CA THR A 161 10.76 -4.96 -4.94
C THR A 161 11.28 -4.41 -3.61
N LEU A 162 10.41 -4.43 -2.60
CA LEU A 162 10.78 -4.13 -1.22
C LEU A 162 11.77 -5.21 -0.73
N GLY A 163 13.03 -4.81 -0.52
CA GLY A 163 14.13 -5.68 -0.08
C GLY A 163 15.15 -6.09 -1.14
N GLY A 164 15.00 -5.64 -2.40
CA GLY A 164 15.96 -5.95 -3.49
C GLY A 164 16.62 -4.72 -4.13
N SER A 165 15.81 -3.80 -4.66
CA SER A 165 16.28 -2.65 -5.47
C SER A 165 16.27 -1.30 -4.75
N LEU A 166 15.59 -1.20 -3.59
CA LEU A 166 15.75 -0.11 -2.64
C LEU A 166 16.29 -0.72 -1.34
N SER A 167 17.49 -0.32 -0.93
CA SER A 167 17.94 -0.61 0.43
C SER A 167 16.99 0.08 1.39
N ILE A 168 16.05 -0.69 1.93
CA ILE A 168 15.29 -0.29 3.10
C ILE A 168 16.31 -0.24 4.23
N THR A 169 16.99 0.89 4.38
CA THR A 169 17.67 1.22 5.63
C THR A 169 16.56 1.27 6.66
N ALA A 170 16.52 0.27 7.53
CA ALA A 170 15.64 0.24 8.67
C ALA A 170 15.72 1.61 9.37
N GLY A 171 14.69 2.44 9.21
CA GLY A 171 14.38 3.44 10.22
C GLY A 171 14.14 2.72 11.56
N PRO A 172 14.20 3.40 12.71
CA PRO A 172 14.12 2.75 14.01
C PRO A 172 12.74 2.11 14.18
N LEU A 173 12.70 0.82 13.86
CA LEU A 173 11.75 -0.27 14.13
C LEU A 173 10.24 0.05 14.10
N GLY A 174 9.62 -0.27 12.96
CA GLY A 174 8.19 -0.62 12.85
C GLY A 174 7.95 -2.09 12.49
N PHE A 175 8.96 -2.96 12.63
CA PHE A 175 8.88 -4.37 12.29
C PHE A 175 8.81 -5.24 13.54
N GLY A 176 7.63 -5.42 14.11
CA GLY A 176 7.24 -6.58 14.91
C GLY A 176 8.09 -7.06 16.11
N GLY A 177 9.10 -6.34 16.59
CA GLY A 177 9.92 -6.73 17.74
C GLY A 177 10.76 -5.58 18.29
N GLU A 178 10.66 -5.41 19.60
CA GLU A 178 11.56 -4.71 20.54
C GLU A 178 12.64 -3.73 20.04
N VAL A 179 12.52 -2.50 20.57
CA VAL A 179 13.57 -1.69 21.27
C VAL A 179 14.30 -0.56 20.51
N ALA A 180 14.09 0.64 21.09
CA ALA A 180 14.96 1.79 21.34
C ALA A 180 15.93 2.31 20.26
N GLY A 181 15.69 3.57 19.89
CA GLY A 181 16.72 4.62 19.88
C GLY A 181 17.75 4.59 18.74
N SER A 182 17.94 5.75 18.11
CA SER A 182 19.16 6.12 17.35
C SER A 182 19.37 5.60 15.92
N VAL A 183 18.41 5.78 15.00
CA VAL A 183 18.71 5.87 13.54
C VAL A 183 17.72 6.82 12.83
N TYR A 184 17.64 8.09 13.24
CA TYR A 184 16.72 9.05 12.61
C TYR A 184 17.29 9.71 11.34
N ASP A 185 18.60 9.57 11.08
CA ASP A 185 19.31 10.33 10.05
C ASP A 185 19.76 9.39 8.92
N GLY A 186 19.05 9.42 7.77
CA GLY A 186 19.49 8.76 6.53
C GLY A 186 18.60 7.63 5.97
N ALA A 187 17.47 7.27 6.59
CA ALA A 187 16.57 6.26 6.01
C ALA A 187 15.77 6.83 4.83
N ALA A 188 15.84 6.16 3.68
CA ALA A 188 15.15 6.58 2.45
C ALA A 188 13.62 6.40 2.52
N LEU A 189 13.13 5.44 3.31
CA LEU A 189 11.72 5.23 3.60
C LEU A 189 11.51 4.75 5.04
N PHE A 190 10.33 5.04 5.59
CA PHE A 190 9.84 4.53 6.88
C PHE A 190 8.55 3.78 6.64
N SER A 191 8.40 2.58 7.20
CA SER A 191 7.19 1.77 7.06
C SER A 191 6.51 1.59 8.40
N TYR A 192 5.21 1.87 8.44
CA TYR A 192 4.35 1.72 9.61
C TYR A 192 3.24 0.72 9.30
N SER A 193 2.97 -0.19 10.23
CA SER A 193 1.93 -1.22 10.08
C SER A 193 1.29 -1.62 11.40
N LYS A 194 -0.01 -1.95 11.36
CA LYS A 194 -0.75 -2.40 12.55
C LYS A 194 -0.45 -3.87 12.93
N SER A 195 -0.01 -4.68 11.97
CA SER A 195 0.34 -6.11 12.17
C SER A 195 1.84 -6.35 11.97
N LYS A 196 2.35 -7.43 12.58
CA LYS A 196 3.74 -7.88 12.47
C LYS A 196 3.95 -8.70 11.18
N GLY A 197 5.14 -8.65 10.57
CA GLY A 197 5.59 -9.72 9.64
C GLY A 197 6.42 -9.27 8.43
N LEU A 198 7.21 -10.20 7.87
CA LEU A 198 8.28 -10.00 6.87
C LEU A 198 7.76 -9.67 5.47
N PHE A 199 8.37 -8.67 4.83
CA PHE A 199 7.96 -8.13 3.51
C PHE A 199 8.98 -8.31 2.40
N ALA A 200 10.08 -9.04 2.66
CA ALA A 200 11.00 -9.43 1.61
C ALA A 200 10.26 -10.17 0.49
N GLY A 201 10.50 -9.78 -0.76
CA GLY A 201 9.85 -10.37 -1.94
C GLY A 201 8.48 -9.77 -2.27
N THR A 202 8.17 -8.58 -1.74
CA THR A 202 6.96 -7.82 -2.13
C THR A 202 7.26 -6.93 -3.31
N ILE A 203 6.40 -7.00 -4.31
CA ILE A 203 6.42 -6.21 -5.54
C ILE A 203 5.24 -5.24 -5.52
N ILE A 204 5.52 -3.97 -5.84
CA ILE A 204 4.51 -2.95 -6.04
C ILE A 204 4.48 -2.59 -7.52
N PHE A 205 3.27 -2.52 -8.09
CA PHE A 205 3.05 -2.18 -9.49
C PHE A 205 1.90 -1.18 -9.64
N GLU A 206 2.00 -0.34 -10.67
CA GLU A 206 0.98 0.65 -11.00
C GLU A 206 -0.30 -0.02 -11.53
N ARG A 207 -1.46 0.48 -11.09
CA ARG A 207 -2.76 0.16 -11.68
C ARG A 207 -3.16 1.15 -12.77
N LYS A 208 -2.56 0.99 -13.95
CA LYS A 208 -2.85 1.83 -15.12
C LYS A 208 -4.33 1.80 -15.52
N ASP A 209 -4.99 0.67 -15.34
CA ASP A 209 -6.43 0.50 -15.56
C ASP A 209 -7.28 1.44 -14.69
N ALA A 210 -7.00 1.47 -13.38
CA ALA A 210 -7.72 2.31 -12.43
C ALA A 210 -7.39 3.80 -12.63
N ASN A 211 -6.12 4.11 -12.87
CA ASN A 211 -5.67 5.47 -13.17
C ASN A 211 -6.33 6.00 -14.45
N HIS A 212 -6.27 5.25 -15.55
CA HIS A 212 -6.89 5.64 -16.81
C HIS A 212 -8.40 5.84 -16.66
N LYS A 213 -9.10 4.92 -15.99
CA LYS A 213 -10.55 5.01 -15.79
C LYS A 213 -10.96 6.26 -15.02
N PHE A 214 -10.16 6.68 -14.04
CA PHE A 214 -10.48 7.86 -13.23
C PHE A 214 -10.04 9.18 -13.88
N TYR A 215 -8.84 9.22 -14.47
CA TYR A 215 -8.30 10.42 -15.09
C TYR A 215 -8.75 10.62 -16.54
N GLU A 216 -9.42 9.62 -17.13
CA GLU A 216 -9.87 9.58 -18.52
C GLU A 216 -8.73 9.84 -19.53
N LYS A 217 -7.51 9.47 -19.14
CA LYS A 217 -6.27 9.70 -19.87
C LYS A 217 -5.28 8.58 -19.59
N ASP A 218 -4.52 8.21 -20.61
CA ASP A 218 -3.33 7.37 -20.45
C ASP A 218 -2.22 8.21 -19.80
N ILE A 219 -2.21 8.20 -18.47
CA ILE A 219 -1.22 8.90 -17.65
C ILE A 219 -0.51 7.89 -16.75
N SER A 220 0.81 7.92 -16.76
CA SER A 220 1.65 7.04 -15.94
C SER A 220 1.70 7.49 -14.48
N ALA A 221 2.08 6.59 -13.57
CA ALA A 221 2.34 6.91 -12.18
C ALA A 221 3.42 7.99 -12.05
N GLU A 222 4.46 7.94 -12.89
CA GLU A 222 5.51 8.96 -12.94
C GLU A 222 4.96 10.34 -13.27
N GLU A 223 4.11 10.45 -14.29
CA GLU A 223 3.48 11.72 -14.62
C GLU A 223 2.53 12.19 -13.50
N LEU A 224 1.75 11.29 -12.91
CA LEU A 224 0.85 11.62 -11.79
C LEU A 224 1.59 12.15 -10.56
N LEU A 225 2.77 11.58 -10.28
CA LEU A 225 3.58 11.90 -9.11
C LEU A 225 4.48 13.12 -9.32
N THR A 226 4.91 13.39 -10.55
CA THR A 226 5.79 14.55 -10.84
C THR A 226 5.04 15.80 -11.31
N THR A 227 3.80 15.66 -11.78
CA THR A 227 3.05 16.78 -12.35
C THR A 227 2.18 17.47 -11.31
N LYS A 228 2.26 18.81 -11.29
CA LYS A 228 1.34 19.65 -10.52
C LYS A 228 -0.10 19.46 -10.95
N ALA A 229 -0.96 19.14 -9.99
CA ALA A 229 -2.39 19.13 -10.21
C ALA A 229 -2.88 20.56 -10.43
N VAL A 230 -3.37 20.87 -11.64
CA VAL A 230 -4.07 22.15 -11.91
C VAL A 230 -5.33 22.27 -11.06
N MET A 231 -5.97 21.13 -10.78
CA MET A 231 -7.10 20.98 -9.87
C MET A 231 -7.07 19.57 -9.29
N TYR A 232 -7.41 19.45 -8.00
CA TYR A 232 -7.64 18.17 -7.34
C TYR A 232 -9.09 17.74 -7.57
N PRO A 233 -9.35 16.54 -8.13
CA PRO A 233 -10.70 16.03 -8.28
C PRO A 233 -11.43 15.97 -6.93
N PRO A 234 -12.74 16.26 -6.86
CA PRO A 234 -13.49 16.19 -5.60
C PRO A 234 -13.34 14.86 -4.85
N ALA A 235 -13.21 13.76 -5.60
CA ALA A 235 -12.99 12.42 -5.04
C ALA A 235 -11.71 12.30 -4.21
N THR A 236 -10.69 13.13 -4.47
CA THR A 236 -9.39 13.11 -3.77
C THR A 236 -9.36 13.94 -2.49
N HIS A 237 -10.38 14.76 -2.24
CA HIS A 237 -10.39 15.73 -1.14
C HIS A 237 -10.19 15.08 0.24
N VAL A 238 -10.81 13.91 0.47
CA VAL A 238 -10.71 13.19 1.76
C VAL A 238 -9.29 12.75 2.10
N LEU A 239 -8.47 12.42 1.10
CA LEU A 239 -7.07 12.05 1.30
C LEU A 239 -6.23 13.29 1.64
N TYR A 240 -6.40 14.39 0.91
CA TYR A 240 -5.67 15.62 1.20
C TYR A 240 -6.06 16.23 2.55
N GLU A 241 -7.32 16.11 2.96
CA GLU A 241 -7.72 16.50 4.32
C GLU A 241 -7.04 15.64 5.39
N ALA A 242 -6.89 14.33 5.16
CA ALA A 242 -6.17 13.44 6.09
C ALA A 242 -4.68 13.83 6.16
N ILE A 243 -4.05 14.10 5.01
CA ILE A 243 -2.66 14.58 4.95
C ILE A 243 -2.50 15.92 5.67
N ARG A 244 -3.36 16.89 5.37
CA ARG A 244 -3.34 18.23 5.99
C ARG A 244 -3.46 18.14 7.50
N LYS A 245 -4.39 17.34 8.02
CA LYS A 245 -4.53 17.08 9.47
C LYS A 245 -3.27 16.45 10.07
N ALA A 246 -2.63 15.54 9.35
CA ALA A 246 -1.39 14.92 9.77
C ALA A 246 -0.18 15.89 9.77
N GLU A 247 -0.15 16.88 8.87
CA GLU A 247 0.86 17.97 8.84
C GLU A 247 0.61 18.99 9.96
N GLU A 248 -0.66 19.33 10.24
CA GLU A 248 -1.06 20.39 11.19
C GLU A 248 -1.09 19.93 12.66
N ARG A 249 -1.04 18.63 12.93
CA ARG A 249 -1.09 18.11 14.31
C ARG A 249 0.05 18.66 15.15
N GLN A 250 -0.18 18.91 16.43
CA GLN A 250 0.89 19.37 17.31
C GLN A 250 1.86 18.22 17.62
N PRO A 251 3.18 18.48 17.70
CA PRO A 251 4.11 17.50 18.23
C PRO A 251 3.71 17.21 19.68
N LYS A 252 3.53 15.94 20.03
CA LYS A 252 3.37 15.56 21.44
C LYS A 252 4.77 15.59 22.06
N ASN A 253 4.95 16.50 23.03
CA ASN A 253 6.13 16.59 23.89
C ASN A 253 6.29 15.34 24.76
#